data_AF-A0A1Q2U6Q9-F1
#
_entry.id   AF-A0A1Q2U6Q9-F1
#
_cell.length_a   1.000
_cell.length_b   1.000
_cell.length_c   1.000
_cell.angle_alpha   90.00
_cell.angle_beta   90.00
_cell.angle_gamma   90.00
#
_symmetry.space_group_name_H-M   'P 1'
#
loop_
_entity.id
_entity.type
_entity.pdbx_description
1 polymer ?
#
loop_
_entity_poly.entity_id
_entity_poly.type
_entity_poly.pdbx_seq_one_letter_code
_entity_poly.pdbx_strand_id
1 'polypeptide(L)'
;NVQPHSGSQANGAVYAALLKAGDKLLGMDLSHGGHLTHGSKPSFSGKNYSSFTYGVELDGRINYDRVLDIAKIVQPKIIVCGASAYAREIDFKKFREIADEVGAVLFADIAHIAGLVAAGEHPSPFPYAHVVTTTTHKTLAGPRGGMIMTDDEDIAKKINSAIFPALQGGPLVHVIAAKAVGFKHNLTPEWKDYAKQVKKNASVLSDVLMKRGYD
;
A
#
# COMPACT_ATOMS: atom_id res chain seq x y z
N ASN A 1 -4.84 6.71 11.75
CA ASN A 1 -3.86 7.77 12.10
C ASN A 1 -3.56 8.65 10.89
N VAL A 2 -3.76 9.97 11.00
CA VAL A 2 -3.61 10.96 9.90
C VAL A 2 -2.37 11.87 10.03
N GLN A 3 -1.50 11.62 11.01
CA GLN A 3 -0.32 12.44 11.26
C GLN A 3 0.92 12.17 10.37
N PRO A 4 1.10 11.02 9.67
CA PRO A 4 2.30 10.83 8.84
C PRO A 4 2.51 11.98 7.84
N HIS A 5 3.73 12.52 7.77
CA HIS A 5 4.03 13.61 6.82
C HIS A 5 4.18 13.12 5.37
N SER A 6 4.34 11.81 5.17
CA SER A 6 4.44 11.18 3.84
C SER A 6 4.05 9.70 3.88
N GLY A 7 3.92 9.08 2.70
CA GLY A 7 3.67 7.62 2.59
C GLY A 7 4.82 6.78 3.13
N SER A 8 6.07 7.16 2.85
CA SER A 8 7.23 6.42 3.36
C SER A 8 7.30 6.41 4.88
N GLN A 9 6.92 7.51 5.53
CA GLN A 9 6.81 7.58 6.98
C GLN A 9 5.61 6.80 7.53
N ALA A 10 4.49 6.77 6.79
CA ALA A 10 3.35 5.93 7.15
C ALA A 10 3.76 4.45 7.19
N ASN A 11 4.45 3.95 6.16
CA ASN A 11 4.97 2.59 6.14
C ASN A 11 6.01 2.37 7.25
N GLY A 12 6.90 3.34 7.47
CA GLY A 12 7.89 3.29 8.56
C GLY A 12 7.26 3.10 9.93
N ALA A 13 6.16 3.79 10.20
CA ALA A 13 5.43 3.64 11.46
C ALA A 13 4.75 2.27 11.61
N VAL A 14 4.23 1.69 10.51
CA VAL A 14 3.70 0.32 10.54
C VAL A 14 4.79 -0.68 10.92
N TYR A 15 5.96 -0.60 10.27
CA TYR A 15 7.06 -1.50 10.60
C TYR A 15 7.61 -1.27 12.01
N ALA A 16 7.77 -0.02 12.45
CA ALA A 16 8.21 0.28 13.82
C ALA A 16 7.21 -0.18 14.89
N ALA A 17 5.91 -0.19 14.58
CA ALA A 17 4.86 -0.64 15.48
C ALA A 17 4.78 -2.18 15.59
N LEU A 18 5.07 -2.89 14.50
CA LEU A 18 4.72 -4.30 14.36
C LEU A 18 5.92 -5.24 14.18
N LEU A 19 7.11 -4.71 13.89
CA LEU A 19 8.34 -5.48 13.71
C LEU A 19 9.44 -5.06 14.68
N LYS A 20 10.31 -6.02 14.98
CA LYS A 20 11.63 -5.79 15.57
C LYS A 20 12.70 -5.76 14.48
N ALA A 21 13.85 -5.14 14.76
CA ALA A 21 14.97 -5.18 13.84
C ALA A 21 15.37 -6.63 13.52
N GLY A 22 15.65 -6.91 12.25
CA GLY A 22 15.97 -8.24 11.75
C GLY A 22 14.75 -9.13 11.46
N ASP A 23 13.54 -8.78 11.90
CA ASP A 23 12.32 -9.52 11.53
C ASP A 23 12.16 -9.57 10.01
N LYS A 24 11.51 -10.62 9.54
CA LYS A 24 11.34 -10.87 8.11
C LYS A 24 10.12 -10.15 7.56
N LEU A 25 10.27 -9.50 6.41
CA LEU A 25 9.15 -9.02 5.60
C LEU A 25 9.20 -9.59 4.18
N LEU A 26 8.01 -9.74 3.59
CA LEU A 26 7.83 -10.18 2.21
C LEU A 26 7.10 -9.08 1.43
N GLY A 27 7.75 -8.46 0.46
CA GLY A 27 7.20 -7.37 -0.36
C GLY A 27 7.32 -7.64 -1.86
N MET A 28 6.67 -6.81 -2.68
CA MET A 28 6.85 -6.91 -4.13
C MET A 28 8.25 -6.44 -4.52
N ASP A 29 8.92 -7.16 -5.40
CA ASP A 29 10.23 -6.80 -5.91
C ASP A 29 10.18 -5.44 -6.63
N LEU A 30 11.18 -4.59 -6.37
CA LEU A 30 11.25 -3.25 -6.96
C LEU A 30 11.27 -3.28 -8.49
N SER A 31 11.97 -4.25 -9.08
CA SER A 31 12.07 -4.42 -10.54
C SER A 31 10.78 -4.99 -11.16
N HIS A 32 9.89 -5.57 -10.35
CA HIS A 32 8.59 -6.10 -10.79
C HIS A 32 7.44 -5.15 -10.44
N GLY A 33 7.73 -3.92 -9.98
CA GLY A 33 6.73 -2.88 -9.73
C GLY A 33 6.47 -2.54 -8.27
N GLY A 34 7.23 -3.13 -7.34
CA GLY A 34 7.19 -2.79 -5.91
C GLY A 34 7.69 -1.38 -5.61
N HIS A 35 7.67 -1.00 -4.33
CA HIS A 35 8.15 0.30 -3.86
C HIS A 35 9.37 0.16 -2.96
N LEU A 36 10.21 1.21 -2.90
CA LEU A 36 11.43 1.22 -2.07
C LEU A 36 11.17 0.87 -0.60
N THR A 37 10.02 1.27 -0.05
CA THR A 37 9.66 1.05 1.36
C THR A 37 9.15 -0.36 1.65
N HIS A 38 9.12 -1.25 0.65
CA HIS A 38 8.67 -2.64 0.78
C HIS A 38 9.84 -3.63 0.95
N GLY A 39 10.97 -3.17 1.49
CA GLY A 39 12.14 -4.02 1.77
C GLY A 39 13.33 -3.84 0.82
N SER A 40 13.34 -2.82 -0.03
CA SER A 40 14.48 -2.58 -0.92
C SER A 40 15.74 -2.21 -0.10
N LYS A 41 16.90 -2.83 -0.42
CA LYS A 41 18.19 -2.66 0.29
C LYS A 41 18.58 -1.20 0.64
N PRO A 42 18.45 -0.19 -0.26
CA PRO A 42 18.81 1.19 0.08
C PRO A 42 17.84 1.87 1.05
N SER A 43 16.62 1.37 1.19
CA SER A 43 15.56 1.94 2.03
C SER A 43 15.74 1.57 3.50
N PHE A 44 15.14 2.34 4.42
CA PHE A 44 15.15 2.01 5.85
C PHE A 44 14.59 0.60 6.10
N SER A 45 13.57 0.19 5.33
CA SER A 45 12.97 -1.13 5.43
C SER A 45 13.95 -2.26 5.09
N GLY A 46 14.76 -2.11 4.03
CA GLY A 46 15.78 -3.09 3.68
C GLY A 46 17.04 -3.04 4.56
N LYS A 47 17.28 -1.92 5.24
CA LYS A 47 18.41 -1.77 6.20
C LYS A 47 18.10 -2.37 7.57
N ASN A 48 16.86 -2.21 8.04
CA ASN A 48 16.49 -2.55 9.42
C ASN A 48 15.89 -3.96 9.56
N TYR A 49 15.41 -4.56 8.47
CA TYR A 49 14.65 -5.81 8.47
C TYR A 49 15.17 -6.78 7.40
N SER A 50 14.92 -8.07 7.60
CA SER A 50 15.28 -9.12 6.64
C SER A 50 14.25 -9.16 5.51
N SER A 51 14.60 -8.61 4.35
CA SER A 51 13.65 -8.42 3.25
C SER A 51 13.71 -9.54 2.23
N PHE A 52 12.54 -10.09 1.90
CA PHE A 52 12.33 -11.09 0.85
C PHE A 52 11.30 -10.56 -0.15
N THR A 53 11.32 -11.08 -1.37
CA THR A 53 10.47 -10.56 -2.44
C THR A 53 9.62 -11.62 -3.11
N TYR A 54 8.43 -11.20 -3.53
CA TYR A 54 7.65 -11.85 -4.59
C TYR A 54 7.60 -10.93 -5.81
N GLY A 55 7.13 -11.43 -6.95
CA GLY A 55 7.04 -10.61 -8.17
C GLY A 55 5.90 -11.07 -9.07
N VAL A 56 5.94 -10.55 -10.30
CA VAL A 56 5.09 -11.00 -11.40
C VAL A 56 5.73 -12.11 -12.22
N GLU A 57 4.91 -12.89 -12.90
CA GLU A 57 5.31 -13.82 -13.96
C GLU A 57 5.49 -13.10 -15.31
N LEU A 58 5.88 -13.82 -16.35
CA LEU A 58 6.13 -13.28 -17.70
C LEU A 58 4.92 -12.55 -18.31
N ASP A 59 3.71 -12.89 -17.90
CA ASP A 59 2.47 -12.24 -18.35
C ASP A 59 2.15 -10.93 -17.57
N GLY A 60 3.05 -10.54 -16.67
CA GLY A 60 2.94 -9.34 -15.84
C GLY A 60 1.93 -9.45 -14.70
N ARG A 61 1.51 -10.67 -14.30
CA ARG A 61 0.59 -10.89 -13.17
C ARG A 61 1.30 -11.50 -11.97
N ILE A 62 0.83 -11.13 -10.78
CA ILE A 62 1.23 -11.80 -9.54
C ILE A 62 0.70 -13.24 -9.56
N ASN A 63 1.59 -14.21 -9.33
CA ASN A 63 1.23 -15.59 -9.08
C ASN A 63 1.07 -15.82 -7.57
N TYR A 64 -0.17 -15.88 -7.09
CA TYR A 64 -0.48 -15.99 -5.67
C TYR A 64 -0.03 -17.32 -5.05
N ASP A 65 -0.02 -18.42 -5.81
CA ASP A 65 0.50 -19.71 -5.33
C ASP A 65 2.01 -19.61 -5.08
N ARG A 66 2.73 -18.94 -5.98
CA ARG A 66 4.16 -18.67 -5.79
C ARG A 66 4.43 -17.74 -4.60
N VAL A 67 3.58 -16.75 -4.38
CA VAL A 67 3.65 -15.90 -3.17
C VAL A 67 3.48 -16.77 -1.92
N LEU A 68 2.55 -17.72 -1.93
CA LEU A 68 2.33 -18.65 -0.82
C LEU A 68 3.55 -19.55 -0.58
N ASP A 69 4.12 -20.14 -1.63
CA ASP A 69 5.30 -21.00 -1.52
C ASP A 69 6.49 -20.25 -0.91
N ILE A 70 6.73 -19.02 -1.37
CA ILE A 70 7.76 -18.13 -0.80
C ILE A 70 7.44 -17.83 0.65
N ALA A 71 6.19 -17.48 0.98
CA ALA A 71 5.77 -17.15 2.34
C ALA A 71 5.97 -18.34 3.30
N LYS A 72 5.69 -19.58 2.85
CA LYS A 72 5.90 -20.81 3.63
C LYS A 72 7.37 -21.06 3.94
N ILE A 73 8.27 -20.75 3.01
CA ILE A 73 9.72 -20.89 3.21
C ILE A 73 10.27 -19.76 4.08
N VAL A 74 9.88 -18.51 3.78
CA VAL A 74 10.42 -17.32 4.43
C VAL A 74 9.90 -17.18 5.86
N GLN A 75 8.63 -17.53 6.10
CA GLN A 75 7.90 -17.27 7.35
C GLN A 75 7.99 -15.78 7.75
N PRO A 76 7.47 -14.86 6.91
CA PRO A 76 7.55 -13.43 7.18
C PRO A 76 6.63 -13.03 8.34
N LYS A 77 7.00 -11.98 9.09
CA LYS A 77 6.11 -11.35 10.07
C LYS A 77 5.09 -10.43 9.42
N ILE A 78 5.47 -9.81 8.30
CA ILE A 78 4.59 -8.95 7.49
C ILE A 78 4.68 -9.36 6.02
N ILE A 79 3.52 -9.45 5.37
CA ILE A 79 3.41 -9.49 3.91
C ILE A 79 2.87 -8.14 3.46
N VAL A 80 3.62 -7.45 2.59
CA VAL A 80 3.24 -6.16 2.03
C VAL A 80 2.57 -6.38 0.67
N CYS A 81 1.31 -6.00 0.53
CA CYS A 81 0.59 -6.00 -0.74
C CYS A 81 0.36 -4.55 -1.23
N GLY A 82 1.17 -4.14 -2.19
CA GLY A 82 1.13 -2.79 -2.74
C GLY A 82 2.18 -2.62 -3.81
N ALA A 83 1.94 -1.73 -4.75
CA ALA A 83 2.80 -1.54 -5.91
C ALA A 83 2.86 -0.07 -6.34
N SER A 84 3.97 0.29 -6.95
CA SER A 84 4.16 1.57 -7.63
C SER A 84 3.95 1.48 -9.14
N ALA A 85 4.28 0.33 -9.74
CA ALA A 85 4.17 0.10 -11.17
C ALA A 85 3.61 -1.30 -11.47
N TYR A 86 2.34 -1.51 -11.11
CA TYR A 86 1.60 -2.74 -11.42
C TYR A 86 0.25 -2.36 -12.03
N ALA A 87 -0.02 -2.80 -13.26
CA ALA A 87 -1.16 -2.37 -14.07
C ALA A 87 -2.41 -3.26 -13.94
N ARG A 88 -2.43 -4.15 -12.95
CA ARG A 88 -3.54 -5.06 -12.68
C ARG A 88 -4.12 -4.82 -11.30
N GLU A 89 -5.33 -5.29 -11.09
CA GLU A 89 -5.96 -5.27 -9.77
C GLU A 89 -5.24 -6.26 -8.83
N ILE A 90 -5.13 -5.87 -7.56
CA ILE A 90 -4.56 -6.72 -6.50
C ILE A 90 -5.71 -7.46 -5.81
N ASP A 91 -5.58 -8.78 -5.70
CA ASP A 91 -6.51 -9.62 -4.95
C ASP A 91 -6.12 -9.63 -3.47
N PHE A 92 -6.68 -8.69 -2.72
CA PHE A 92 -6.45 -8.56 -1.27
C PHE A 92 -6.96 -9.77 -0.48
N LYS A 93 -8.00 -10.46 -0.98
CA LYS A 93 -8.54 -11.66 -0.34
C LYS A 93 -7.53 -12.81 -0.44
N LYS A 94 -6.94 -13.01 -1.61
CA LYS A 94 -5.88 -14.03 -1.78
C LYS A 94 -4.67 -13.74 -0.92
N PHE A 95 -4.24 -12.48 -0.83
CA PHE A 95 -3.19 -12.10 0.11
C PHE A 95 -3.55 -12.36 1.58
N ARG A 96 -4.83 -12.22 1.97
CA ARG A 96 -5.30 -12.56 3.31
C ARG A 96 -5.17 -14.06 3.59
N GLU A 97 -5.67 -14.89 2.66
CA GLU A 97 -5.56 -16.35 2.76
C GLU A 97 -4.09 -16.79 2.96
N ILE A 98 -3.16 -16.18 2.22
CA ILE A 98 -1.72 -16.45 2.35
C ILE A 98 -1.18 -16.00 3.70
N ALA A 99 -1.53 -14.78 4.14
CA ALA A 99 -1.06 -14.23 5.40
C ALA A 99 -1.53 -15.08 6.59
N ASP A 100 -2.77 -15.57 6.56
CA ASP A 100 -3.33 -16.45 7.59
C ASP A 100 -2.63 -17.80 7.64
N GLU A 101 -2.37 -18.41 6.49
CA GLU A 101 -1.71 -19.71 6.36
C GLU A 101 -0.29 -19.71 6.98
N VAL A 102 0.40 -18.56 6.99
CA VAL A 102 1.76 -18.44 7.57
C VAL A 102 1.83 -17.60 8.85
N GLY A 103 0.69 -17.17 9.39
CA GLY A 103 0.62 -16.35 10.60
C GLY A 103 1.28 -14.96 10.48
N ALA A 104 1.23 -14.35 9.28
CA ALA A 104 1.78 -13.03 9.01
C ALA A 104 0.71 -11.92 9.09
N VAL A 105 1.16 -10.70 9.38
CA VAL A 105 0.32 -9.51 9.24
C VAL A 105 0.27 -9.10 7.76
N LEU A 106 -0.92 -9.15 7.17
CA LEU A 106 -1.20 -8.51 5.88
C LEU A 106 -1.21 -6.98 6.00
N PHE A 107 -0.26 -6.34 5.32
CA PHE A 107 -0.12 -4.90 5.22
C PHE A 107 -0.37 -4.44 3.77
N ALA A 108 -1.46 -3.71 3.53
CA ALA A 108 -1.75 -3.13 2.20
C ALA A 108 -1.22 -1.70 2.06
N ASP A 109 -0.41 -1.43 1.04
CA ASP A 109 -0.03 -0.06 0.64
C ASP A 109 -0.78 0.32 -0.63
N ILE A 110 -1.84 1.11 -0.47
CA ILE A 110 -2.75 1.48 -1.55
C ILE A 110 -2.41 2.84 -2.18
N ALA A 111 -1.20 3.38 -1.96
CA ALA A 111 -0.85 4.75 -2.33
C ALA A 111 -1.21 5.16 -3.78
N HIS A 112 -1.04 4.27 -4.75
CA HIS A 112 -1.35 4.54 -6.16
C HIS A 112 -2.83 4.38 -6.51
N ILE A 113 -3.59 3.58 -5.77
CA ILE A 113 -4.97 3.21 -6.09
C ILE A 113 -5.99 3.81 -5.11
N ALA A 114 -5.56 4.53 -4.07
CA ALA A 114 -6.45 4.98 -2.99
C ALA A 114 -7.64 5.83 -3.45
N GLY A 115 -7.45 6.68 -4.47
CA GLY A 115 -8.57 7.43 -5.05
C GLY A 115 -9.58 6.55 -5.80
N LEU A 116 -9.10 5.49 -6.47
CA LEU A 116 -9.95 4.51 -7.15
C LEU A 116 -10.68 3.64 -6.13
N VAL A 117 -10.01 3.21 -5.07
CA VAL A 117 -10.62 2.48 -3.95
C VAL A 117 -11.74 3.31 -3.32
N ALA A 118 -11.50 4.60 -3.02
CA ALA A 118 -12.50 5.49 -2.45
C ALA A 118 -13.74 5.66 -3.36
N ALA A 119 -13.56 5.60 -4.68
CA ALA A 119 -14.64 5.68 -5.66
C ALA A 119 -15.35 4.35 -5.94
N GLY A 120 -14.85 3.22 -5.41
CA GLY A 120 -15.32 1.87 -5.74
C GLY A 120 -14.88 1.36 -7.12
N GLU A 121 -13.85 1.98 -7.70
CA GLU A 121 -13.30 1.66 -9.03
C GLU A 121 -12.05 0.74 -8.94
N HIS A 122 -11.63 0.33 -7.75
CA HIS A 122 -10.66 -0.73 -7.50
C HIS A 122 -11.10 -1.53 -6.27
N PRO A 123 -10.85 -2.85 -6.19
CA PRO A 123 -11.11 -3.63 -4.99
C PRO A 123 -10.61 -2.95 -3.71
N SER A 124 -11.44 -2.95 -2.67
CA SER A 124 -11.08 -2.43 -1.36
C SER A 124 -10.13 -3.39 -0.64
N PRO A 125 -9.07 -2.90 0.05
CA PRO A 125 -8.25 -3.74 0.91
C PRO A 125 -8.99 -4.16 2.19
N PHE A 126 -10.05 -3.47 2.58
CA PHE A 126 -10.94 -3.87 3.68
C PHE A 126 -12.05 -4.80 3.16
N PRO A 127 -12.37 -5.90 3.87
CA PRO A 127 -11.98 -6.22 5.26
C PRO A 127 -10.71 -7.09 5.40
N TYR A 128 -9.92 -7.24 4.34
CA TYR A 128 -8.85 -8.26 4.28
C TYR A 128 -7.55 -7.84 4.97
N ALA A 129 -7.07 -6.62 4.72
CA ALA A 129 -5.81 -6.13 5.27
C ALA A 129 -5.93 -5.82 6.77
N HIS A 130 -4.95 -6.24 7.56
CA HIS A 130 -4.87 -5.89 8.98
C HIS A 130 -4.52 -4.41 9.16
N VAL A 131 -3.68 -3.88 8.28
CA VAL A 131 -3.27 -2.48 8.26
C VAL A 131 -3.15 -1.99 6.83
N VAL A 132 -3.61 -0.77 6.59
CA VAL A 132 -3.59 -0.12 5.28
C VAL A 132 -2.86 1.22 5.39
N THR A 133 -1.90 1.47 4.51
CA THR A 133 -1.29 2.79 4.35
C THR A 133 -1.62 3.39 3.01
N THR A 134 -1.55 4.71 2.94
CA THR A 134 -1.66 5.43 1.68
C THR A 134 -0.95 6.78 1.73
N THR A 135 -0.64 7.30 0.55
CA THR A 135 -0.35 8.72 0.34
C THR A 135 -1.60 9.51 0.02
N THR A 136 -1.67 10.76 0.47
CA THR A 136 -2.86 11.61 0.26
C THR A 136 -2.87 12.41 -1.04
N HIS A 137 -1.77 12.44 -1.81
CA HIS A 137 -1.59 13.35 -2.95
C HIS A 137 -1.67 12.71 -4.34
N LYS A 138 -1.66 11.38 -4.44
CA LYS A 138 -1.68 10.68 -5.74
C LYS A 138 -3.10 10.66 -6.28
N THR A 139 -3.68 9.47 -6.44
CA THR A 139 -5.05 9.33 -6.94
C THR A 139 -6.07 9.93 -5.98
N LEU A 140 -5.75 10.19 -4.71
CA LEU A 140 -6.62 10.96 -3.78
C LEU A 140 -6.63 12.48 -4.02
N ALA A 141 -5.71 13.03 -4.83
CA ALA A 141 -5.65 14.45 -5.21
C ALA A 141 -5.64 15.46 -4.05
N GLY A 142 -5.19 15.07 -2.85
CA GLY A 142 -5.01 15.94 -1.69
C GLY A 142 -3.59 16.49 -1.53
N PRO A 143 -3.24 17.04 -0.35
CA PRO A 143 -1.89 17.53 -0.08
C PRO A 143 -0.88 16.38 0.06
N ARG A 144 0.43 16.70 -0.02
CA ARG A 144 1.48 15.74 0.37
C ARG A 144 1.29 15.34 1.84
N GLY A 145 1.34 14.03 2.09
CA GLY A 145 0.98 13.45 3.37
C GLY A 145 0.84 11.93 3.27
N GLY A 146 0.76 11.28 4.43
CA GLY A 146 0.40 9.87 4.56
C GLY A 146 -0.74 9.65 5.56
N MET A 147 -1.33 8.46 5.50
CA MET A 147 -2.36 8.00 6.42
C MET A 147 -2.20 6.49 6.66
N ILE A 148 -2.53 6.06 7.87
CA ILE A 148 -2.54 4.65 8.30
C ILE A 148 -3.94 4.32 8.83
N MET A 149 -4.52 3.21 8.39
CA MET A 149 -5.87 2.76 8.73
C MET A 149 -5.81 1.29 9.18
N THR A 150 -6.66 0.93 10.14
CA THR A 150 -6.82 -0.44 10.65
C THR A 150 -8.14 -0.49 11.41
N ASP A 151 -8.80 -1.66 11.40
CA ASP A 151 -9.98 -1.95 12.21
C ASP A 151 -9.62 -2.66 13.53
N ASP A 152 -8.33 -2.91 13.77
CA ASP A 152 -7.82 -3.59 14.97
C ASP A 152 -7.32 -2.53 15.99
N GLU A 153 -7.95 -2.51 17.17
CA GLU A 153 -7.62 -1.54 18.22
C GLU A 153 -6.19 -1.68 18.78
N ASP A 154 -5.67 -2.91 18.84
CA ASP A 154 -4.33 -3.16 19.38
C ASP A 154 -3.25 -2.75 18.37
N ILE A 155 -3.49 -2.98 17.08
CA ILE A 155 -2.68 -2.43 16.00
C ILE A 155 -2.77 -0.90 16.01
N ALA A 156 -3.97 -0.32 16.19
CA ALA A 156 -4.15 1.13 16.24
C ALA A 156 -3.36 1.79 17.39
N LYS A 157 -3.39 1.21 18.60
CA LYS A 157 -2.60 1.68 19.75
C LYS A 157 -1.10 1.66 19.45
N LYS A 158 -0.58 0.55 18.93
CA LYS A 158 0.85 0.41 18.56
C LYS A 158 1.25 1.41 17.48
N ILE A 159 0.43 1.59 16.44
CA ILE A 159 0.66 2.58 15.37
C ILE A 159 0.70 4.00 15.93
N ASN A 160 -0.24 4.36 16.81
CA ASN A 160 -0.27 5.68 17.40
C ASN A 160 1.01 5.97 18.20
N SER A 161 1.46 5.02 19.03
CA SER A 161 2.73 5.12 19.77
C SER A 161 3.96 5.16 18.85
N ALA A 162 3.95 4.42 17.73
CA ALA A 162 5.03 4.44 16.76
C ALA A 162 5.11 5.77 16.00
N ILE A 163 3.98 6.40 15.71
CA ILE A 163 3.95 7.74 15.12
C ILE A 163 4.47 8.76 16.12
N PHE A 164 3.93 8.78 17.33
CA PHE A 164 4.35 9.66 18.42
C PHE A 164 4.26 8.90 19.75
N PRO A 165 5.35 8.83 20.54
CA PRO A 165 6.56 9.65 20.45
C PRO A 165 7.71 9.06 19.61
N ALA A 166 7.56 7.88 18.99
CA ALA A 166 8.74 7.16 18.49
C ALA A 166 9.39 7.76 17.22
N LEU A 167 8.60 8.12 16.18
CA LEU A 167 9.16 8.53 14.88
C LEU A 167 8.99 10.02 14.56
N GLN A 168 7.89 10.63 14.97
CA GLN A 168 7.58 12.03 14.70
C GLN A 168 7.44 12.81 16.02
N GLY A 169 7.64 14.12 15.93
CA GLY A 169 7.29 15.08 16.98
C GLY A 169 5.93 15.71 16.75
N GLY A 170 5.86 17.05 16.76
CA GLY A 170 4.62 17.79 16.56
C GLY A 170 3.96 17.54 15.19
N PRO A 171 2.63 17.34 15.12
CA PRO A 171 1.93 17.10 13.87
C PRO A 171 1.82 18.37 13.01
N LEU A 172 1.84 18.20 11.68
CA LEU A 172 1.58 19.29 10.73
C LEU A 172 0.08 19.56 10.60
N VAL A 173 -0.50 20.29 11.55
CA VAL A 173 -1.97 20.51 11.64
C VAL A 173 -2.54 21.17 10.37
N HIS A 174 -1.80 22.08 9.73
CA HIS A 174 -2.20 22.70 8.46
C HIS A 174 -2.30 21.67 7.32
N VAL A 175 -1.41 20.67 7.29
CA VAL A 175 -1.52 19.56 6.33
C VAL A 175 -2.68 18.64 6.67
N ILE A 176 -2.93 18.37 7.96
CA ILE A 176 -4.10 17.58 8.40
C ILE A 176 -5.41 18.24 7.97
N ALA A 177 -5.53 19.57 8.13
CA ALA A 177 -6.68 20.32 7.64
C ALA A 177 -6.85 20.20 6.12
N ALA A 178 -5.76 20.33 5.35
CA ALA A 178 -5.80 20.15 3.90
C ALA A 178 -6.16 18.71 3.48
N LYS A 179 -5.74 17.68 4.24
CA LYS A 179 -6.16 16.28 4.02
C LYS A 179 -7.68 16.15 4.19
N ALA A 180 -8.25 16.76 5.23
CA ALA A 180 -9.69 16.74 5.47
C ALA A 180 -10.49 17.37 4.32
N VAL A 181 -10.00 18.49 3.75
CA VAL A 181 -10.61 19.10 2.55
C VAL A 181 -10.56 18.14 1.36
N GLY A 182 -9.41 17.50 1.11
CA GLY A 182 -9.27 16.50 0.05
C GLY A 182 -10.22 15.32 0.22
N PHE A 183 -10.30 14.76 1.44
CA PHE A 183 -11.20 13.64 1.74
C PHE A 183 -12.67 14.01 1.57
N LYS A 184 -13.07 15.24 1.95
CA LYS A 184 -14.43 15.73 1.67
C LYS A 184 -14.73 15.75 0.17
N HIS A 185 -13.76 16.15 -0.65
CA HIS A 185 -13.90 16.10 -2.11
C HIS A 185 -13.99 14.65 -2.63
N ASN A 186 -13.20 13.73 -2.10
CA ASN A 186 -13.26 12.32 -2.51
C ASN A 186 -14.60 11.63 -2.17
N LEU A 187 -15.39 12.19 -1.25
CA LEU A 187 -16.71 11.69 -0.86
C LEU A 187 -17.85 12.22 -1.74
N THR A 188 -17.59 13.12 -2.69
CA THR A 188 -18.64 13.67 -3.55
C THR A 188 -18.96 12.73 -4.73
N PRO A 189 -20.18 12.78 -5.29
CA PRO A 189 -20.53 11.99 -6.46
C PRO A 189 -19.62 12.23 -7.67
N GLU A 190 -19.18 13.47 -7.87
CA GLU A 190 -18.31 13.85 -8.99
C GLU A 190 -16.95 13.14 -8.93
N TRP A 191 -16.49 12.79 -7.73
CA TRP A 191 -15.25 12.02 -7.57
C TRP A 191 -15.37 10.62 -8.18
N LYS A 192 -16.53 9.99 -8.05
CA LYS A 192 -16.79 8.68 -8.65
C LYS A 192 -16.75 8.75 -10.18
N ASP A 193 -17.35 9.78 -10.75
CA ASP A 193 -17.33 10.00 -12.19
C ASP A 193 -15.91 10.32 -12.69
N TYR A 194 -15.15 11.11 -11.93
CA TYR A 194 -13.73 11.34 -12.20
C TYR A 194 -12.92 10.04 -12.21
N ALA A 195 -13.06 9.18 -11.19
CA ALA A 195 -12.35 7.91 -11.09
C ALA A 195 -12.68 6.93 -12.23
N LYS A 196 -13.96 6.83 -12.62
CA LYS A 196 -14.39 6.08 -13.81
C LYS A 196 -13.70 6.60 -15.07
N GLN A 197 -13.66 7.91 -15.23
CA GLN A 197 -13.03 8.53 -16.39
C GLN A 197 -11.51 8.29 -16.41
N VAL A 198 -10.84 8.27 -15.24
CA VAL A 198 -9.42 7.90 -15.13
C VAL A 198 -9.18 6.47 -15.64
N LYS A 199 -9.96 5.48 -15.19
CA LYS A 199 -9.83 4.09 -15.69
C LYS A 199 -10.11 3.99 -17.18
N LYS A 200 -11.16 4.65 -17.66
CA LYS A 200 -11.51 4.69 -19.09
C LYS A 200 -10.38 5.27 -19.93
N ASN A 201 -9.79 6.39 -19.50
CA ASN A 201 -8.68 7.02 -20.20
C ASN A 201 -7.43 6.12 -20.25
N ALA A 202 -7.11 5.43 -19.15
CA ALA A 202 -6.01 4.49 -19.11
C ALA A 202 -6.22 3.31 -20.09
N SER A 203 -7.45 2.78 -20.17
CA SER A 203 -7.81 1.73 -21.15
C SER A 203 -7.63 2.22 -22.58
N VAL A 204 -8.16 3.41 -22.91
CA VAL A 204 -8.04 3.98 -24.26
C VAL A 204 -6.57 4.21 -24.63
N LEU A 205 -5.76 4.72 -23.69
CA LEU A 205 -4.33 4.90 -23.91
C LEU A 205 -3.64 3.56 -24.21
N SER A 206 -3.93 2.53 -23.42
CA SER A 206 -3.42 1.17 -23.64
C SER A 206 -3.80 0.67 -25.04
N ASP A 207 -5.07 0.78 -25.44
CA ASP A 207 -5.54 0.33 -26.74
C ASP A 207 -4.84 1.05 -27.90
N VAL A 208 -4.60 2.36 -27.75
CA VAL A 208 -3.91 3.16 -28.76
C VAL A 208 -2.43 2.76 -28.87
N LEU A 209 -1.76 2.47 -27.75
CA LEU A 209 -0.38 2.01 -27.75
C LEU A 209 -0.26 0.63 -28.42
N MET A 210 -1.14 -0.31 -28.08
CA MET A 210 -1.18 -1.64 -28.70
C MET A 210 -1.42 -1.54 -30.22
N LYS A 211 -2.36 -0.68 -30.66
CA LYS A 211 -2.61 -0.43 -32.09
C LYS A 211 -1.41 0.17 -32.83
N ARG A 212 -0.49 0.82 -32.12
CA ARG A 212 0.76 1.37 -32.65
C ARG A 212 1.94 0.41 -32.58
N GLY A 213 1.72 -0.84 -32.14
CA GLY A 213 2.75 -1.87 -32.08
C GLY A 213 3.66 -1.80 -30.85
N TYR A 214 3.22 -1.15 -29.77
CA TYR A 214 3.86 -1.27 -28.47
C TYR A 214 3.33 -2.49 -27.72
N ASP A 215 4.21 -3.13 -26.94
CA ASP A 215 3.88 -4.22 -26.01
C ASP A 215 3.46 -3.70 -24.63
#